data_AF-B2JEF6-F1
#
_entry.id   AF-B2JEF6-F1
#
_cell.length_a   1.000
_cell.length_b   1.000
_cell.length_c   1.000
_cell.angle_alpha   90.00
_cell.angle_beta   90.00
_cell.angle_gamma   90.00
#
_symmetry.space_group_name_H-M   'P 1'
#
loop_
_entity.id
_entity.type
_entity.pdbx_description
1 polymer ?
#
loop_
_entity_poly.entity_id
_entity_poly.type
_entity_poly.pdbx_seq_one_letter_code
_entity_poly.pdbx_strand_id
1 'polypeptide(L)' 'MTNPNREQTTQPEDPAEIPPNELNKPVGDAIPTPVEPGIDQPLPEKPKTDDENAENPTGDDAPPTTEPSQGPTDFA' A
#
# COMPACT_ATOMS: atom_id res chain seq x y z
N MET A 1 3.28 13.33 -47.57
CA MET A 1 2.86 12.83 -46.24
C MET A 1 3.83 11.73 -45.86
N THR A 2 4.65 11.90 -44.81
CA THR A 2 5.49 10.83 -44.27
C THR A 2 4.82 10.32 -43.00
N ASN A 3 4.52 9.02 -42.97
CA ASN A 3 4.00 8.34 -41.80
C ASN A 3 5.09 8.28 -40.71
N PRO A 4 4.83 8.71 -39.46
CA PRO A 4 5.83 8.77 -38.40
C PRO A 4 5.88 7.47 -37.62
N ASN A 5 5.84 6.31 -38.29
CA ASN A 5 6.02 5.05 -37.59
C ASN A 5 7.53 4.91 -37.28
N ARG A 6 7.92 5.54 -36.18
CA ARG A 6 9.25 5.42 -35.59
C ARG A 6 9.39 3.97 -35.18
N GLU A 7 10.12 3.21 -35.99
CA GLU A 7 10.39 1.82 -35.73
C GLU A 7 11.05 1.73 -34.34
N GLN A 8 10.32 1.20 -33.36
CA GLN A 8 10.88 0.91 -32.06
C GLN A 8 11.83 -0.27 -32.27
N THR A 9 13.11 0.01 -32.22
CA THR A 9 14.16 -0.99 -32.37
C THR A 9 13.98 -2.04 -31.28
N THR A 10 13.79 -3.31 -31.67
CA THR A 10 13.68 -4.43 -30.73
C THR A 10 15.04 -4.87 -30.13
N GLN A 11 16.11 -4.13 -30.42
CA GLN A 11 17.41 -4.36 -29.79
C GLN A 11 17.43 -3.72 -28.40
N PRO A 12 17.96 -4.42 -27.39
CA PRO A 12 18.20 -3.81 -26.09
C PRO A 12 19.19 -2.65 -26.26
N GLU A 13 18.79 -1.45 -25.84
CA GLU A 13 19.65 -0.26 -25.81
C GLU A 13 20.77 -0.44 -24.78
N ASP A 14 21.97 0.07 -25.09
CA ASP A 14 23.08 0.06 -24.14
C ASP A 14 22.74 0.99 -22.95
N PRO A 15 22.74 0.51 -21.70
CA PRO A 15 22.48 1.34 -20.53
C PRO A 15 23.36 2.60 -20.43
N ALA A 16 24.55 2.61 -21.04
CA ALA A 16 25.44 3.77 -21.08
C ALA A 16 24.93 4.90 -22.02
N GLU A 17 24.07 4.58 -22.99
CA GLU A 17 23.47 5.53 -23.93
C GLU A 17 22.13 6.07 -23.42
N ILE A 18 21.53 5.42 -22.42
CA ILE A 18 20.25 5.84 -21.83
C ILE A 18 20.49 7.03 -20.89
N PRO A 19 19.80 8.16 -21.08
CA PRO A 19 19.93 9.29 -20.19
C PRO A 19 19.55 8.91 -18.75
N PRO A 20 20.24 9.44 -17.72
CA PRO A 20 20.02 9.02 -16.32
C PRO A 20 18.58 9.18 -15.82
N ASN A 21 17.84 10.15 -16.39
CA ASN A 21 16.44 10.40 -16.06
C ASN A 21 15.50 9.31 -16.59
N GLU A 22 15.94 8.49 -17.54
CA GLU A 22 15.15 7.39 -18.12
C GLU A 22 15.43 6.05 -17.43
N LEU A 23 16.66 5.84 -16.95
CA LEU A 23 17.03 4.65 -16.17
C LEU A 23 16.28 4.52 -14.85
N ASN A 24 15.94 5.63 -14.20
CA ASN A 24 15.30 5.65 -12.89
C ASN A 24 13.77 5.60 -12.95
N LYS A 25 13.17 5.56 -14.15
CA LYS A 25 11.73 5.39 -14.27
C LYS A 25 11.38 3.93 -13.99
N PRO A 26 10.31 3.64 -13.24
CA PRO A 26 9.82 2.27 -13.13
C PRO A 26 9.56 1.71 -14.53
N VAL A 27 10.09 0.52 -14.79
CA VAL A 27 9.88 -0.17 -16.07
C VAL A 27 8.45 -0.70 -16.07
N GLY A 28 7.64 -0.19 -17.01
CA GLY A 28 6.21 -0.48 -17.11
C GLY A 28 5.34 0.58 -16.45
N ASP A 29 4.12 0.76 -16.96
CA ASP A 29 3.13 1.63 -16.34
C ASP A 29 2.97 1.20 -14.88
N ALA A 30 3.27 2.10 -13.94
CA ALA A 30 3.10 1.84 -12.52
C ALA A 30 1.65 1.39 -12.31
N ILE A 31 1.44 0.09 -12.11
CA ILE A 31 0.11 -0.47 -11.95
C ILE A 31 -0.51 0.22 -10.72
N PRO A 32 -1.74 0.75 -10.83
CA PRO A 32 -2.40 1.39 -9.69
C PRO A 32 -2.36 0.48 -8.48
N THR A 33 -2.03 1.04 -7.32
CA THR A 33 -2.08 0.30 -6.06
C THR A 33 -3.49 -0.28 -5.90
N PRO A 34 -3.62 -1.56 -5.50
CA PRO A 34 -4.93 -2.12 -5.19
C PRO A 34 -5.67 -1.27 -4.16
N VAL A 35 -6.98 -1.14 -4.34
CA VAL A 35 -7.83 -0.50 -3.33
C VAL A 35 -7.97 -1.45 -2.15
N GLU A 36 -7.79 -0.95 -0.94
CA GLU A 36 -8.01 -1.74 0.27
C GLU A 36 -9.51 -2.04 0.42
N PRO A 37 -9.92 -3.33 0.44
CA PRO A 37 -11.32 -3.66 0.64
C PRO A 37 -11.73 -3.37 2.09
N GLY A 38 -12.87 -2.73 2.29
CA GLY A 38 -13.57 -2.76 3.58
C GLY A 38 -13.42 -1.54 4.50
N ILE A 39 -12.52 -0.58 4.23
CA ILE A 39 -12.40 0.62 5.08
C ILE A 39 -13.61 1.54 4.92
N ASP A 40 -14.07 1.76 3.68
CA ASP A 40 -15.26 2.57 3.38
C ASP A 40 -16.57 1.78 3.54
N GLN A 41 -16.51 0.52 3.99
CA GLN A 41 -17.74 -0.23 4.28
C GLN A 41 -18.29 0.20 5.64
N PRO A 42 -19.60 0.46 5.74
CA PRO A 42 -20.20 0.74 7.04
C PRO A 42 -19.94 -0.45 7.97
N LEU A 43 -19.66 -0.15 9.24
CA LEU A 43 -19.60 -1.18 10.26
C LEU A 43 -20.93 -1.96 10.26
N PRO A 44 -20.89 -3.29 10.43
CA PRO A 44 -22.10 -4.08 10.63
C PRO A 44 -22.96 -3.52 11.77
N GLU A 45 -24.28 -3.65 11.64
CA GLU A 45 -25.20 -3.29 12.72
C GLU A 45 -24.86 -4.07 13.99
N LYS A 46 -24.92 -3.40 15.14
CA LYS A 46 -24.79 -4.09 16.43
C LYS A 46 -25.90 -5.15 16.52
N PRO A 47 -25.60 -6.35 17.05
CA PRO A 47 -26.65 -7.31 17.33
C PRO A 47 -27.68 -6.64 18.26
N LYS A 48 -28.97 -6.85 17.97
CA LYS A 48 -30.04 -6.46 18.90
C LYS A 48 -29.92 -7.37 20.12
N THR A 49 -29.11 -6.98 21.09
CA THR A 49 -29.31 -7.43 22.45
C THR A 49 -30.59 -6.77 22.92
N ASP A 50 -31.56 -7.57 23.34
CA ASP A 50 -32.66 -7.10 24.18
C ASP A 50 -32.03 -6.70 25.53
N ASP A 51 -31.30 -5.58 25.56
CA ASP A 51 -30.58 -5.12 26.75
C ASP A 51 -31.50 -4.23 27.60
N GLU A 52 -32.00 -4.83 28.69
CA GLU A 52 -32.43 -4.10 29.89
C GLU A 52 -31.25 -3.62 30.75
N ASN A 53 -30.03 -3.51 30.21
CA ASN A 53 -28.88 -3.08 31.03
C ASN A 53 -27.92 -2.15 30.28
N ALA A 54 -28.41 -0.94 30.02
CA ALA A 54 -27.59 0.20 29.59
C ALA A 54 -26.84 0.82 30.79
N GLU A 55 -25.97 0.08 31.45
CA GLU A 55 -25.01 0.65 32.41
C GLU A 55 -23.64 0.00 32.21
N ASN A 56 -22.74 0.70 31.51
CA ASN A 56 -21.30 0.84 31.78
C ASN A 56 -20.56 1.38 30.52
N PRO A 57 -20.35 2.70 30.40
CA PRO A 57 -19.45 3.25 29.38
C PRO A 57 -18.01 3.27 29.95
N THR A 58 -17.35 2.12 30.03
CA THR A 58 -15.90 2.09 30.30
C THR A 58 -15.17 2.23 28.98
N GLY A 59 -14.87 3.48 28.61
CA GLY A 59 -13.88 3.79 27.60
C GLY A 59 -12.49 3.47 28.15
N ASP A 60 -12.02 2.24 27.94
CA ASP A 60 -10.59 1.95 27.94
C ASP A 60 -10.06 2.20 26.52
N ASP A 61 -9.91 3.48 26.21
CA ASP A 61 -9.09 3.97 25.09
C ASP A 61 -7.61 3.79 25.48
N ALA A 62 -7.15 2.55 25.45
CA ALA A 62 -5.74 2.23 25.40
C ALA A 62 -5.53 1.34 24.17
N PRO A 63 -4.85 1.81 23.12
CA PRO A 63 -4.43 0.90 22.06
C PRO A 63 -3.58 -0.20 22.72
N PRO A 64 -3.67 -1.48 22.28
CA PRO A 64 -2.71 -2.45 22.73
C PRO A 64 -1.33 -1.92 22.37
N THR A 65 -0.48 -1.62 23.36
CA THR A 65 0.94 -1.30 23.15
C THR A 65 1.60 -2.51 22.51
N THR A 66 1.52 -2.62 21.20
CA THR A 66 2.33 -3.51 20.38
C THR A 66 3.63 -2.81 20.05
N GLU A 67 4.40 -2.42 21.07
CA GLU A 67 5.84 -2.33 20.86
C GLU A 67 6.34 -3.78 20.74
N PRO A 68 6.87 -4.21 19.58
CA PRO A 68 7.69 -5.40 19.57
C PRO A 68 8.87 -5.08 20.51
N SER A 69 8.97 -5.79 21.63
CA SER A 69 10.16 -5.78 22.47
C SER A 69 11.34 -6.00 21.55
N GLN A 70 12.12 -4.95 21.28
CA GLN A 70 13.35 -5.10 20.50
C GLN A 70 14.21 -6.10 21.25
N GLY A 71 14.36 -7.30 20.68
CA GLY A 71 15.25 -8.30 21.24
C GLY A 71 16.64 -7.71 21.40
N PRO A 72 17.48 -8.23 22.31
CA PRO A 72 18.84 -7.74 22.44
C PRO A 72 19.51 -7.87 21.07
N THR A 73 19.81 -6.72 20.48
CA THR A 73 20.55 -6.61 19.23
C THR A 73 21.98 -7.02 19.55
N ASP A 74 22.25 -8.33 19.46
CA ASP A 74 23.58 -8.91 19.59
C ASP A 74 24.19 -9.06 18.19
N PHE A 75 24.72 -7.96 17.67
CA PHE A 75 25.69 -7.98 16.57
C PHE A 75 27.07 -7.77 17.18
N ALA A 76 27.65 -8.84 17.73
CA ALA A 76 29.02 -8.89 18.23
C ALA A 76 29.78 -10.04 17.57
#